data_AF-A0AAD3DJ30-F1
#
_entry.id   AF-A0AAD3DJ30-F1
#
_cell.length_a   1.000
_cell.length_b   1.000
_cell.length_c   1.000
_cell.angle_alpha   90.00
_cell.angle_beta   90.00
_cell.angle_gamma   90.00
#
_symmetry.space_group_name_H-M   'P 1'
#
loop_
_entity.id
_entity.type
_entity.pdbx_description
1 polymer ?
#
loop_
_entity_poly.entity_id
_entity_poly.type
_entity_poly.pdbx_seq_one_letter_code
_entity_poly.pdbx_strand_id
1 'polypeptide(L)'
;MRPSLLAVLLTCLSLTSEAATWTASFPYMQCSRESSSSFLISTAVANPAVNTYCFMLIATDCHDTSSACCSKTDFAAFVLDATSSCDGASITATLDTRPISNVTVVRPPKATSNSSRLLLIPELHLNATSIRPNGSQLCITLPSSGKCSSLKALSASGRNGRWSASLLSSNGVCCPVSRGRTKPPAPPKGTCQTCIVYDILGPDGTAATAKYDYFSRNSCSLPELSPDVGSEFANCCDLSGFFVADGFGGFRGPNGTVLSGFDRPFCNRTSLRLCGTLASRKAGREMLDPDSDNPFSFGLIYFFDIRDDSYPMALYNSTLRVYTTEPGSDKLDTKCLPINDSTPPLYFAPTREDSYMYNPDNPHFPNETCQSDPGVTPFTVDPYLQVIWANTTAWAKKATNLYCVDIGTATPLNASSVCGRTTSISRVSLWLYDDRKEMYLGAYLLTRKGGSAYTTKQLDMTWGPTGDNAMIISLPNGLDVPTVNATQPKVCVEMVQGSRPVWENAVDSVGYVWTALFDNSGKCCPTYYSNRY
;
A
#
# COMPACT_ATOMS: atom_id res chain seq x y z
N MET A 1 -77.16 -7.08 -17.08
CA MET A 1 -76.77 -6.21 -18.22
C MET A 1 -75.75 -5.19 -17.72
N ARG A 2 -74.66 -5.01 -18.49
CA ARG A 2 -73.42 -4.24 -18.23
C ARG A 2 -72.38 -4.89 -17.30
N PRO A 3 -71.20 -5.30 -17.81
CA PRO A 3 -69.99 -5.43 -17.02
C PRO A 3 -69.12 -4.18 -17.14
N SER A 4 -68.52 -3.76 -16.02
CA SER A 4 -67.52 -2.68 -15.95
C SER A 4 -66.13 -3.24 -16.29
N LEU A 5 -65.48 -2.69 -17.31
CA LEU A 5 -64.07 -2.92 -17.60
C LEU A 5 -63.20 -2.10 -16.63
N LEU A 6 -62.34 -2.78 -15.87
CA LEU A 6 -61.19 -2.19 -15.18
C LEU A 6 -59.97 -2.37 -16.08
N ALA A 7 -59.40 -1.28 -16.59
CA ALA A 7 -58.14 -1.29 -17.32
C ALA A 7 -56.99 -1.09 -16.33
N VAL A 8 -56.13 -2.11 -16.20
CA VAL A 8 -54.86 -2.02 -15.48
C VAL A 8 -53.78 -1.64 -16.50
N LEU A 9 -53.27 -0.41 -16.38
CA LEU A 9 -52.10 0.06 -17.11
C LEU A 9 -50.85 -0.56 -16.48
N LEU A 10 -50.14 -1.41 -17.22
CA LEU A 10 -48.86 -1.99 -16.81
C LEU A 10 -47.72 -1.17 -17.47
N THR A 11 -47.11 -0.26 -16.73
CA THR A 11 -45.90 0.47 -17.16
C THR A 11 -44.67 -0.42 -16.94
N CYS A 12 -44.05 -0.87 -18.03
CA CYS A 12 -42.71 -1.46 -18.00
C CYS A 12 -41.67 -0.36 -17.75
N LEU A 13 -41.06 -0.35 -16.57
CA LEU A 13 -39.77 0.33 -16.36
C LEU A 13 -38.66 -0.52 -17.01
N SER A 14 -38.10 -0.05 -18.10
CA SER A 14 -36.84 -0.54 -18.64
C SER A 14 -35.69 -0.05 -17.77
N LEU A 15 -35.14 -0.94 -16.93
CA LEU A 15 -33.84 -0.78 -16.30
C LEU A 15 -32.76 -0.88 -17.39
N THR A 16 -32.21 0.26 -17.81
CA THR A 16 -30.95 0.28 -18.56
C THR A 16 -29.82 0.04 -17.57
N SER A 17 -29.28 -1.17 -17.53
CA SER A 17 -28.04 -1.44 -16.81
C SER A 17 -26.89 -0.76 -17.53
N GLU A 18 -26.26 0.23 -16.90
CA GLU A 18 -25.01 0.80 -17.38
C GLU A 18 -23.95 -0.31 -17.42
N ALA A 19 -23.52 -0.65 -18.63
CA ALA A 19 -22.42 -1.57 -18.85
C ALA A 19 -21.11 -0.87 -18.43
N ALA A 20 -20.74 -0.99 -17.16
CA ALA A 20 -19.41 -0.67 -16.71
C ALA A 20 -18.41 -1.50 -17.53
N THR A 21 -17.59 -0.83 -18.34
CA THR A 21 -16.50 -1.44 -19.10
C THR A 21 -15.37 -1.81 -18.14
N TRP A 22 -15.53 -2.93 -17.45
CA TRP A 22 -14.47 -3.52 -16.63
C TRP A 22 -13.41 -4.11 -17.56
N THR A 23 -12.20 -3.55 -17.56
CA THR A 23 -11.03 -4.20 -18.14
C THR A 23 -10.81 -5.52 -17.42
N ALA A 24 -10.86 -6.63 -18.15
CA ALA A 24 -10.87 -8.00 -17.61
C ALA A 24 -9.52 -8.37 -16.98
N SER A 25 -9.28 -7.95 -15.75
CA SER A 25 -8.23 -8.48 -14.90
C SER A 25 -8.70 -9.80 -14.29
N PHE A 26 -7.86 -10.84 -14.28
CA PHE A 26 -8.14 -12.05 -13.50
C PHE A 26 -8.45 -11.65 -12.05
N PRO A 27 -9.52 -12.19 -11.47
CA PRO A 27 -10.31 -13.31 -11.97
C PRO A 27 -11.38 -12.89 -12.98
N TYR A 28 -11.55 -13.68 -14.05
CA TYR A 28 -12.46 -13.39 -15.17
C TYR A 28 -13.95 -13.66 -14.86
N MET A 29 -14.26 -13.99 -13.61
CA MET A 29 -15.61 -14.13 -13.09
C MET A 29 -15.90 -12.91 -12.19
N GLN A 30 -17.17 -12.56 -11.95
CA GLN A 30 -17.57 -11.52 -10.99
C GLN A 30 -17.27 -11.97 -9.56
N CYS A 31 -16.02 -12.33 -9.26
CA CYS A 31 -15.56 -12.59 -7.92
C CYS A 31 -15.77 -11.31 -7.15
N SER A 32 -16.63 -11.33 -6.13
CA SER A 32 -16.62 -10.24 -5.18
C SER A 32 -15.20 -10.19 -4.63
N ARG A 33 -14.61 -8.99 -4.57
CA ARG A 33 -13.37 -8.76 -3.83
C ARG A 33 -13.67 -8.85 -2.33
N GLU A 34 -14.40 -9.87 -1.90
CA GLU A 34 -14.59 -10.16 -0.49
C GLU A 34 -13.19 -10.28 0.11
N SER A 35 -12.95 -9.52 1.17
CA SER A 35 -11.63 -9.45 1.81
C SER A 35 -11.37 -10.63 2.72
N SER A 36 -12.35 -11.51 2.92
CA SER A 36 -12.31 -12.61 3.87
C SER A 36 -12.68 -13.94 3.22
N SER A 37 -11.93 -14.99 3.54
CA SER A 37 -12.24 -16.37 3.17
C SER A 37 -11.79 -17.32 4.28
N SER A 38 -12.45 -18.47 4.39
CA SER A 38 -12.03 -19.56 5.27
C SER A 38 -10.79 -20.31 4.75
N PHE A 39 -10.26 -19.93 3.58
CA PHE A 39 -9.08 -20.53 2.98
C PHE A 39 -8.15 -19.48 2.36
N LEU A 40 -6.85 -19.75 2.44
CA LEU A 40 -5.78 -19.00 1.81
C LEU A 40 -4.95 -19.92 0.91
N ILE A 41 -4.63 -19.47 -0.30
CA ILE A 41 -3.60 -20.09 -1.13
C ILE A 41 -2.26 -19.44 -0.76
N SER A 42 -1.31 -20.25 -0.30
CA SER A 42 0.04 -19.77 -0.02
C SER A 42 0.66 -19.17 -1.28
N THR A 43 1.22 -17.98 -1.11
CA THR A 43 1.93 -17.25 -2.16
C THR A 43 3.28 -17.89 -2.53
N ALA A 44 3.76 -18.83 -1.71
CA ALA A 44 4.97 -19.61 -1.99
C ALA A 44 4.60 -20.91 -2.71
N VAL A 45 5.14 -21.09 -3.91
CA VAL A 45 5.01 -22.32 -4.69
C VAL A 45 6.26 -23.17 -4.49
N ALA A 46 6.08 -24.40 -4.03
CA ALA A 46 7.16 -25.39 -3.94
C ALA A 46 7.33 -26.10 -5.28
N ASN A 47 8.58 -26.39 -5.65
CA ASN A 47 8.90 -27.15 -6.86
C ASN A 47 9.64 -28.45 -6.47
N PRO A 48 8.91 -29.48 -5.99
CA PRO A 48 9.53 -30.71 -5.49
C PRO A 48 10.14 -31.57 -6.59
N ALA A 49 9.68 -31.41 -7.83
CA ALA A 49 10.16 -32.14 -9.00
C ALA A 49 10.13 -31.23 -10.24
N VAL A 50 10.79 -31.68 -11.30
CA VAL A 50 10.81 -30.98 -12.59
C VAL A 50 9.38 -30.85 -13.11
N ASN A 51 8.97 -29.63 -13.46
CA ASN A 51 7.63 -29.26 -13.96
C ASN A 51 6.47 -29.51 -12.98
N THR A 52 6.74 -29.80 -11.72
CA THR A 52 5.72 -29.92 -10.67
C THR A 52 5.74 -28.69 -9.78
N TYR A 53 4.58 -28.04 -9.64
CA TYR A 53 4.39 -26.82 -8.87
C TYR A 53 3.32 -27.06 -7.81
N CYS A 54 3.66 -26.89 -6.54
CA CYS A 54 2.77 -27.18 -5.42
C CYS A 54 2.39 -25.93 -4.64
N PHE A 55 1.09 -25.73 -4.50
CA PHE A 55 0.44 -24.68 -3.72
C PHE A 55 0.01 -25.26 -2.37
N MET A 56 0.22 -24.50 -1.29
CA MET A 56 -0.34 -24.88 0.01
C MET A 56 -1.68 -24.19 0.20
N LEU A 57 -2.72 -24.95 0.51
CA LEU A 57 -4.05 -24.47 0.82
C LEU A 57 -4.21 -24.52 2.34
N ILE A 58 -4.44 -23.37 2.95
CA ILE A 58 -4.43 -23.20 4.41
C ILE A 58 -5.81 -22.77 4.86
N ALA A 59 -6.39 -23.46 5.85
CA ALA A 59 -7.62 -23.02 6.48
C ALA A 59 -7.34 -21.76 7.33
N THR A 60 -8.21 -20.78 7.24
CA THR A 60 -8.13 -19.53 8.00
C THR A 60 -9.44 -19.29 8.73
N ASP A 61 -9.37 -18.62 9.88
CA ASP A 61 -10.56 -18.15 10.55
C ASP A 61 -11.24 -17.11 9.67
N CYS A 62 -12.51 -17.35 9.31
CA CYS A 62 -13.32 -16.33 8.68
C CYS A 62 -14.50 -15.94 9.58
N HIS A 63 -14.63 -14.63 9.79
CA HIS A 63 -15.65 -14.06 10.67
C HIS A 63 -16.90 -13.56 9.93
N ASP A 64 -16.85 -13.44 8.60
CA ASP A 64 -18.01 -13.03 7.81
C ASP A 64 -18.87 -14.25 7.45
N THR A 65 -19.80 -14.61 8.33
CA THR A 65 -20.70 -15.75 8.09
C THR A 65 -21.68 -15.54 6.94
N SER A 66 -21.80 -14.31 6.41
CA SER A 66 -22.68 -13.99 5.27
C SER A 66 -22.01 -14.25 3.92
N SER A 67 -20.67 -14.28 3.90
CA SER A 67 -19.87 -14.54 2.71
C SER A 67 -19.92 -16.02 2.30
N ALA A 68 -20.13 -16.26 1.00
CA ALA A 68 -20.04 -17.61 0.42
C ALA A 68 -18.62 -18.19 0.50
N CYS A 69 -17.61 -17.36 0.74
CA CYS A 69 -16.21 -17.77 0.92
C CYS A 69 -15.84 -18.07 2.38
N CYS A 70 -16.78 -17.88 3.31
CA CYS A 70 -16.58 -17.95 4.75
C CYS A 70 -17.62 -18.80 5.48
N SER A 71 -18.80 -18.98 4.88
CA SER A 71 -19.73 -20.01 5.30
C SER A 71 -19.06 -21.40 5.26
N LYS A 72 -19.67 -22.42 5.90
CA LYS A 72 -19.18 -23.82 5.91
C LYS A 72 -19.29 -24.49 4.52
N THR A 73 -18.91 -23.79 3.47
CA THR A 73 -19.00 -24.22 2.10
C THR A 73 -17.79 -25.07 1.75
N ASP A 74 -18.06 -26.15 1.02
CA ASP A 74 -17.01 -26.92 0.37
C ASP A 74 -16.48 -26.11 -0.83
N PHE A 75 -15.16 -26.03 -0.96
CA PHE A 75 -14.51 -25.49 -2.14
C PHE A 75 -14.40 -26.61 -3.18
N ALA A 76 -15.03 -26.37 -4.34
CA ALA A 76 -15.19 -27.35 -5.39
C ALA A 76 -14.02 -27.34 -6.38
N ALA A 77 -13.38 -26.19 -6.61
CA ALA A 77 -12.32 -26.07 -7.60
C ALA A 77 -11.25 -25.05 -7.25
N PHE A 78 -10.07 -25.22 -7.85
CA PHE A 78 -9.01 -24.22 -7.92
C PHE A 78 -8.92 -23.71 -9.35
N VAL A 79 -8.79 -22.41 -9.50
CA VAL A 79 -8.60 -21.75 -10.79
C VAL A 79 -7.32 -20.94 -10.80
N LEU A 80 -6.55 -21.06 -11.87
CA LEU A 80 -5.33 -20.30 -12.08
C LEU A 80 -5.38 -19.56 -13.41
N ASP A 81 -4.96 -18.30 -13.39
CA ASP A 81 -4.88 -17.42 -14.55
C ASP A 81 -3.95 -18.00 -15.61
N ALA A 82 -4.48 -18.34 -16.78
CA ALA A 82 -3.76 -19.06 -17.81
C ALA A 82 -3.78 -18.32 -19.16
N THR A 83 -2.80 -18.61 -20.02
CA THR A 83 -2.74 -18.09 -21.40
C THR A 83 -3.40 -19.04 -22.41
N SER A 84 -3.96 -18.48 -23.49
CA SER A 84 -4.51 -19.25 -24.63
C SER A 84 -3.48 -20.12 -25.35
N SER A 85 -2.17 -19.86 -25.18
CA SER A 85 -1.15 -20.76 -25.71
C SER A 85 -1.12 -22.14 -25.03
N CYS A 86 -1.89 -22.33 -23.95
CA CYS A 86 -2.02 -23.58 -23.20
C CYS A 86 -3.28 -24.38 -23.47
N ASP A 87 -4.06 -24.00 -24.47
CA ASP A 87 -5.20 -24.78 -24.91
C ASP A 87 -4.76 -26.20 -25.32
N GLY A 88 -5.41 -27.21 -24.74
CA GLY A 88 -5.11 -28.62 -24.98
C GLY A 88 -3.82 -29.15 -24.33
N ALA A 89 -3.14 -28.37 -23.49
CA ALA A 89 -1.96 -28.84 -22.77
C ALA A 89 -2.32 -29.99 -21.80
N SER A 90 -1.50 -31.05 -21.79
CA SER A 90 -1.66 -32.16 -20.85
C SER A 90 -1.11 -31.76 -19.48
N ILE A 91 -1.98 -31.22 -18.63
CA ILE A 91 -1.68 -30.81 -17.26
C ILE A 91 -2.38 -31.78 -16.32
N THR A 92 -1.65 -32.30 -15.33
CA THR A 92 -2.22 -33.16 -14.28
C THR A 92 -2.16 -32.44 -12.94
N ALA A 93 -3.01 -32.85 -11.99
CA ALA A 93 -2.96 -32.31 -10.63
C ALA A 93 -3.17 -33.41 -9.58
N THR A 94 -2.64 -33.17 -8.39
CA THR A 94 -2.86 -33.98 -7.20
C THR A 94 -3.17 -33.10 -6.00
N LEU A 95 -4.08 -33.55 -5.13
CA LEU A 95 -4.35 -32.94 -3.82
C LEU A 95 -3.92 -33.93 -2.74
N ASP A 96 -2.96 -33.55 -1.90
CA ASP A 96 -2.37 -34.42 -0.88
C ASP A 96 -1.99 -35.79 -1.45
N THR A 97 -1.33 -35.79 -2.62
CA THR A 97 -0.95 -36.96 -3.43
C THR A 97 -2.07 -37.69 -4.18
N ARG A 98 -3.35 -37.41 -3.88
CA ARG A 98 -4.49 -37.99 -4.59
C ARG A 98 -4.64 -37.35 -5.97
N PRO A 99 -4.65 -38.13 -7.08
CA PRO A 99 -4.88 -37.59 -8.42
C PRO A 99 -6.25 -36.90 -8.54
N ILE A 100 -6.27 -35.80 -9.28
CA ILE A 100 -7.49 -35.07 -9.64
C ILE A 100 -7.74 -35.28 -11.14
N SER A 101 -8.98 -35.64 -11.49
CA SER A 101 -9.40 -35.82 -12.88
C SER A 101 -9.89 -34.50 -13.48
N ASN A 102 -10.04 -34.46 -14.81
CA ASN A 102 -10.67 -33.34 -15.52
C ASN A 102 -9.95 -31.98 -15.36
N VAL A 103 -8.64 -32.00 -15.10
CA VAL A 103 -7.80 -30.80 -15.12
C VAL A 103 -7.71 -30.28 -16.55
N THR A 104 -8.10 -29.03 -16.77
CA THR A 104 -8.21 -28.48 -18.14
C THR A 104 -7.99 -26.99 -18.19
N VAL A 105 -7.49 -26.51 -19.33
CA VAL A 105 -7.41 -25.08 -19.66
C VAL A 105 -8.66 -24.71 -20.44
N VAL A 106 -9.48 -23.83 -19.87
CA VAL A 106 -10.79 -23.47 -20.43
C VAL A 106 -10.96 -21.96 -20.54
N ARG A 107 -11.85 -21.54 -21.45
CA ARG A 107 -12.30 -20.15 -21.51
C ARG A 107 -13.27 -19.87 -20.35
N PRO A 108 -13.08 -18.79 -19.57
CA PRO A 108 -14.05 -18.39 -18.55
C PRO A 108 -15.43 -18.09 -19.16
N PRO A 109 -16.55 -18.48 -18.53
CA PRO A 109 -17.90 -18.25 -19.06
C PRO A 109 -18.25 -16.77 -19.33
N LYS A 110 -17.66 -15.85 -18.57
CA LYS A 110 -17.90 -14.39 -18.65
C LYS A 110 -16.70 -13.61 -19.21
N ALA A 111 -15.76 -14.27 -19.87
CA ALA A 111 -14.58 -13.61 -20.43
C ALA A 111 -14.95 -12.66 -21.58
N THR A 112 -14.63 -11.37 -21.42
CA THR A 112 -14.79 -10.35 -22.47
C THR A 112 -13.79 -10.53 -23.62
N SER A 113 -12.61 -11.11 -23.35
CA SER A 113 -11.62 -11.43 -24.37
C SER A 113 -11.68 -12.89 -24.80
N ASN A 114 -11.50 -13.13 -26.10
CA ASN A 114 -11.33 -14.47 -26.66
C ASN A 114 -10.00 -15.14 -26.25
N SER A 115 -9.02 -14.37 -25.76
CA SER A 115 -7.70 -14.88 -25.34
C SER A 115 -7.64 -15.31 -23.87
N SER A 116 -8.62 -14.94 -23.04
CA SER A 116 -8.61 -15.28 -21.61
C SER A 116 -8.75 -16.79 -21.40
N ARG A 117 -7.89 -17.36 -20.55
CA ARG A 117 -7.98 -18.77 -20.12
C ARG A 117 -7.82 -18.91 -18.62
N LEU A 118 -8.33 -20.04 -18.13
CA LEU A 118 -8.18 -20.50 -16.76
C LEU A 118 -7.73 -21.95 -16.79
N LEU A 119 -6.70 -22.29 -16.02
CA LEU A 119 -6.51 -23.67 -15.60
C LEU A 119 -7.54 -23.97 -14.52
N LEU A 120 -8.50 -24.85 -14.82
CA LEU A 120 -9.51 -25.34 -13.89
C LEU A 120 -9.09 -26.70 -13.33
N ILE A 121 -9.04 -26.79 -12.00
CA ILE A 121 -8.78 -28.02 -11.26
C ILE A 121 -10.01 -28.30 -10.40
N PRO A 122 -10.91 -29.20 -10.84
CA PRO A 122 -12.15 -29.49 -10.12
C PRO A 122 -11.94 -30.47 -8.96
N GLU A 123 -13.03 -30.91 -8.33
CA GLU A 123 -13.07 -32.05 -7.39
C GLU A 123 -12.16 -31.90 -6.15
N LEU A 124 -11.93 -30.67 -5.69
CA LEU A 124 -11.14 -30.44 -4.49
C LEU A 124 -11.84 -30.93 -3.22
N HIS A 125 -13.14 -30.66 -3.09
CA HIS A 125 -13.97 -31.02 -1.93
C HIS A 125 -13.34 -30.62 -0.59
N LEU A 126 -12.80 -29.39 -0.53
CA LEU A 126 -12.13 -28.87 0.66
C LEU A 126 -13.15 -28.19 1.58
N ASN A 127 -13.16 -28.57 2.86
CA ASN A 127 -13.85 -27.85 3.92
C ASN A 127 -12.91 -27.69 5.12
N ALA A 128 -13.29 -26.79 6.04
CA ALA A 128 -12.46 -26.46 7.20
C ALA A 128 -12.09 -27.70 8.03
N THR A 129 -12.90 -28.76 7.98
CA THR A 129 -12.65 -30.03 8.67
C THR A 129 -11.80 -31.03 7.88
N SER A 130 -11.69 -30.89 6.56
CA SER A 130 -10.92 -31.83 5.70
C SER A 130 -9.49 -31.38 5.47
N ILE A 131 -9.17 -30.11 5.71
CA ILE A 131 -7.78 -29.62 5.69
C ILE A 131 -7.01 -30.16 6.89
N ARG A 132 -5.81 -30.68 6.60
CA ARG A 132 -4.87 -31.12 7.64
C ARG A 132 -4.41 -29.91 8.47
N PRO A 133 -3.98 -30.10 9.73
CA PRO A 133 -3.47 -29.01 10.58
C PRO A 133 -2.36 -28.15 9.94
N ASN A 134 -1.61 -28.69 8.99
CA ASN A 134 -0.53 -28.00 8.28
C ASN A 134 -0.93 -27.47 6.89
N GLY A 135 -2.22 -27.49 6.54
CA GLY A 135 -2.71 -27.24 5.19
C GLY A 135 -2.76 -28.49 4.31
N SER A 136 -3.42 -28.36 3.16
CA SER A 136 -3.44 -29.37 2.09
C SER A 136 -2.60 -28.91 0.91
N GLN A 137 -1.84 -29.82 0.32
CA GLN A 137 -0.94 -29.51 -0.78
C GLN A 137 -1.57 -29.86 -2.13
N LEU A 138 -1.79 -28.85 -2.97
CA LEU A 138 -2.24 -28.99 -4.35
C LEU A 138 -1.04 -28.88 -5.29
N CYS A 139 -0.68 -29.97 -5.96
CA CYS A 139 0.40 -29.97 -6.95
C CYS A 139 -0.15 -30.06 -8.37
N ILE A 140 0.38 -29.25 -9.28
CA ILE A 140 0.15 -29.38 -10.72
C ILE A 140 1.44 -29.85 -11.39
N THR A 141 1.32 -30.73 -12.38
CA THR A 141 2.44 -31.16 -13.22
C THR A 141 2.18 -30.71 -14.64
N LEU A 142 3.11 -29.93 -15.16
CA LEU A 142 3.08 -29.37 -16.50
C LEU A 142 3.80 -30.29 -17.49
N PRO A 143 3.46 -30.23 -18.79
CA PRO A 143 4.15 -31.04 -19.80
C PRO A 143 5.65 -30.73 -19.84
N SER A 144 6.48 -31.75 -20.10
CA SER A 144 7.93 -31.59 -20.11
C SER A 144 8.49 -30.74 -21.25
N SER A 145 7.67 -30.49 -22.27
CA SER A 145 8.01 -29.71 -23.45
C SER A 145 6.79 -28.94 -23.96
N GLY A 146 7.01 -28.03 -24.91
CA GLY A 146 5.97 -27.20 -25.51
C GLY A 146 5.70 -25.88 -24.78
N LYS A 147 4.66 -25.17 -25.24
CA LYS A 147 4.35 -23.78 -24.86
C LYS A 147 3.90 -23.60 -23.39
N CYS A 148 3.67 -24.69 -22.67
CA CYS A 148 3.13 -24.69 -21.29
C CYS A 148 3.95 -25.53 -20.34
N SER A 149 5.26 -25.62 -20.61
CA SER A 149 6.21 -26.43 -19.86
C SER A 149 6.63 -25.84 -18.51
N SER A 150 6.22 -24.61 -18.19
CA SER A 150 6.52 -23.97 -16.91
C SER A 150 5.35 -23.14 -16.42
N LEU A 151 5.28 -22.86 -15.12
CA LEU A 151 4.22 -22.02 -14.57
C LEU A 151 4.28 -20.59 -15.14
N LYS A 152 5.49 -20.12 -15.45
CA LYS A 152 5.72 -18.86 -16.17
C LYS A 152 5.07 -18.86 -17.55
N ALA A 153 5.16 -19.97 -18.28
CA ALA A 153 4.58 -20.12 -19.60
C ALA A 153 3.06 -20.39 -19.54
N LEU A 154 2.58 -21.00 -18.46
CA LEU A 154 1.16 -21.22 -18.21
C LEU A 154 0.43 -19.92 -17.85
N SER A 155 1.02 -19.04 -17.03
CA SER A 155 0.28 -17.91 -16.49
C SER A 155 0.17 -16.73 -17.48
N ALA A 156 -1.03 -16.16 -17.64
CA ALA A 156 -1.22 -14.95 -18.45
C ALA A 156 -0.48 -13.74 -17.87
N SER A 157 -0.37 -13.70 -16.53
CA SER A 157 0.46 -12.75 -15.79
C SER A 157 1.97 -13.07 -15.82
N GLY A 158 2.39 -14.09 -16.57
CA GLY A 158 3.70 -14.77 -16.51
C GLY A 158 4.95 -13.94 -16.83
N ARG A 159 4.84 -12.62 -17.02
CA ARG A 159 6.03 -11.76 -16.92
C ARG A 159 6.61 -11.94 -15.52
N ASN A 160 7.87 -12.39 -15.45
CA ASN A 160 8.60 -12.65 -14.20
C ASN A 160 8.04 -13.78 -13.31
N GLY A 161 7.36 -14.78 -13.90
CA GLY A 161 6.90 -15.97 -13.16
C GLY A 161 5.80 -15.71 -12.14
N ARG A 162 5.09 -14.58 -12.28
CA ARG A 162 3.89 -14.25 -11.52
C ARG A 162 2.74 -15.18 -11.90
N TRP A 163 1.91 -15.50 -10.93
CA TRP A 163 0.67 -16.25 -11.11
C TRP A 163 -0.43 -15.63 -10.24
N SER A 164 -1.67 -15.78 -10.71
CA SER A 164 -2.87 -15.43 -9.96
C SER A 164 -3.76 -16.65 -9.90
N ALA A 165 -4.29 -16.97 -8.72
CA ALA A 165 -5.18 -18.10 -8.52
C ALA A 165 -6.28 -17.77 -7.51
N SER A 166 -7.36 -18.54 -7.55
CA SER A 166 -8.49 -18.42 -6.64
C SER A 166 -9.11 -19.81 -6.39
N LEU A 167 -9.82 -19.93 -5.29
CA LEU A 167 -10.68 -21.08 -5.02
C LEU A 167 -12.12 -20.74 -5.38
N LEU A 168 -12.84 -21.71 -5.93
CA LEU A 168 -14.26 -21.62 -6.20
C LEU A 168 -15.01 -22.44 -5.16
N SER A 169 -15.95 -21.81 -4.48
CA SER A 169 -16.93 -22.49 -3.64
C SER A 169 -17.86 -23.35 -4.49
N SER A 170 -18.55 -24.29 -3.86
CA SER A 170 -19.50 -25.20 -4.53
C SER A 170 -20.65 -24.52 -5.26
N ASN A 171 -21.03 -23.29 -4.86
CA ASN A 171 -22.01 -22.47 -5.56
C ASN A 171 -21.41 -21.62 -6.69
N GLY A 172 -20.13 -21.83 -7.06
CA GLY A 172 -19.45 -21.11 -8.13
C GLY A 172 -19.05 -19.68 -7.76
N VAL A 173 -19.14 -19.29 -6.49
CA VAL A 173 -18.58 -18.03 -6.00
C VAL A 173 -17.06 -18.17 -5.91
N CYS A 174 -16.38 -17.12 -6.32
CA CYS A 174 -14.94 -17.09 -6.41
C CYS A 174 -14.39 -16.30 -5.25
N CYS A 175 -13.48 -16.92 -4.53
CA CYS A 175 -12.95 -16.40 -3.28
C CYS A 175 -11.68 -15.57 -3.52
N PRO A 176 -11.16 -14.87 -2.50
CA PRO A 176 -10.12 -13.86 -2.68
C PRO A 176 -8.97 -14.36 -3.54
N VAL A 177 -8.59 -13.56 -4.53
CA VAL A 177 -7.51 -13.93 -5.44
C VAL A 177 -6.18 -13.88 -4.71
N SER A 178 -5.49 -15.01 -4.71
CA SER A 178 -4.13 -15.11 -4.27
C SER A 178 -3.20 -14.89 -5.45
N ARG A 179 -2.18 -14.05 -5.25
CA ARG A 179 -1.13 -13.80 -6.23
C ARG A 179 0.20 -14.26 -5.66
N GLY A 180 1.04 -14.85 -6.48
CA GLY A 180 2.38 -15.25 -6.08
C GLY A 180 3.34 -15.30 -7.24
N ARG A 181 4.53 -15.84 -6.97
CA ARG A 181 5.55 -16.11 -7.98
C ARG A 181 6.12 -17.49 -7.77
N THR A 182 6.54 -18.16 -8.85
CA THR A 182 7.34 -19.39 -8.69
C THR A 182 8.64 -19.08 -7.96
N LYS A 183 9.07 -19.95 -7.04
CA LYS A 183 10.44 -19.86 -6.53
C LYS A 183 11.41 -19.89 -7.72
N PRO A 184 12.38 -18.97 -7.80
CA PRO A 184 13.42 -19.04 -8.82
C PRO A 184 14.06 -20.44 -8.84
N PRO A 185 14.49 -20.95 -10.01
CA PRO A 185 15.30 -22.16 -10.06
C PRO A 185 16.44 -22.10 -9.04
N ALA A 186 16.86 -23.26 -8.53
CA ALA A 186 18.05 -23.31 -7.69
C ALA A 186 19.19 -22.55 -8.40
N PRO A 187 19.83 -21.60 -7.71
CA PRO A 187 20.65 -20.65 -8.40
C PRO A 187 21.90 -21.37 -8.95
N PRO A 188 22.36 -21.05 -10.17
CA PRO A 188 23.52 -21.71 -10.79
C PRO A 188 24.74 -21.74 -9.86
N LYS A 189 25.61 -22.76 -9.98
CA LYS A 189 26.86 -22.78 -9.20
C LYS A 189 27.66 -21.49 -9.44
N GLY A 190 28.14 -20.85 -8.37
CA GLY A 190 28.90 -19.58 -8.43
C GLY A 190 28.07 -18.32 -8.21
N THR A 191 26.74 -18.45 -8.18
CA THR A 191 25.82 -17.36 -7.81
C THR A 191 25.83 -17.08 -6.32
N CYS A 192 25.31 -15.92 -5.95
CA CYS A 192 25.29 -15.44 -4.58
C CYS A 192 23.89 -14.99 -4.21
N GLN A 193 23.36 -15.45 -3.07
CA GLN A 193 22.05 -15.02 -2.58
C GLN A 193 22.22 -14.08 -1.40
N THR A 194 21.43 -13.01 -1.36
CA THR A 194 21.49 -12.00 -0.31
C THR A 194 20.11 -11.36 -0.13
N CYS A 195 19.90 -10.76 1.03
CA CYS A 195 18.74 -9.92 1.30
C CYS A 195 19.23 -8.53 1.67
N ILE A 196 18.65 -7.49 1.07
CA ILE A 196 18.87 -6.11 1.48
C ILE A 196 17.75 -5.78 2.46
N VAL A 197 18.11 -5.18 3.57
CA VAL A 197 17.23 -4.78 4.65
C VAL A 197 17.37 -3.29 4.84
N TYR A 198 16.23 -2.61 4.87
CA TYR A 198 16.11 -1.22 5.22
C TYR A 198 15.35 -1.12 6.54
N ASP A 199 16.02 -0.68 7.59
CA ASP A 199 15.45 -0.51 8.92
C ASP A 199 15.36 0.97 9.26
N ILE A 200 14.21 1.38 9.75
CA ILE A 200 14.03 2.68 10.41
C ILE A 200 14.12 2.43 11.91
N LEU A 201 15.21 2.91 12.49
CA LEU A 201 15.50 2.81 13.91
C LEU A 201 15.05 4.11 14.59
N GLY A 202 14.37 4.01 15.72
CA GLY A 202 14.03 5.19 16.51
C GLY A 202 15.26 5.85 17.16
N PRO A 203 15.04 6.91 17.96
CA PRO A 203 16.11 7.69 18.59
C PRO A 203 17.12 6.91 19.44
N ASP A 204 16.71 5.78 20.01
CA ASP A 204 17.59 4.91 20.82
C ASP A 204 18.33 3.86 19.98
N GLY A 205 18.21 3.92 18.65
CA GLY A 205 18.80 2.97 17.72
C GLY A 205 18.05 1.64 17.61
N THR A 206 16.81 1.54 18.14
CA THR A 206 16.01 0.32 18.05
C THR A 206 14.78 0.49 17.17
N ALA A 207 14.40 -0.59 16.48
CA ALA A 207 13.17 -0.63 15.68
C ALA A 207 11.90 -0.46 16.54
N ALA A 208 11.94 -0.87 17.80
CA ALA A 208 10.76 -0.90 18.67
C ALA A 208 10.28 0.49 19.12
N THR A 209 11.17 1.49 19.12
CA THR A 209 10.87 2.86 19.57
C THR A 209 10.50 3.79 18.42
N ALA A 210 10.60 3.34 17.17
CA ALA A 210 10.12 4.11 16.04
C ALA A 210 8.62 4.36 16.23
N LYS A 211 8.23 5.63 16.36
CA LYS A 211 6.86 6.03 16.71
C LYS A 211 5.85 5.61 15.64
N TYR A 212 6.29 5.56 14.39
CA TYR A 212 5.47 5.29 13.23
C TYR A 212 5.62 3.87 12.74
N ASP A 213 4.59 3.45 12.02
CA ASP A 213 4.57 2.24 11.26
C ASP A 213 4.83 2.61 9.81
N TYR A 214 6.05 2.42 9.32
CA TYR A 214 6.45 2.91 7.99
C TYR A 214 6.15 1.92 6.88
N PHE A 215 6.22 0.62 7.18
CA PHE A 215 6.14 -0.42 6.15
C PHE A 215 5.07 -1.48 6.41
N SER A 216 4.29 -1.41 7.50
CA SER A 216 3.20 -2.38 7.67
C SER A 216 2.02 -2.09 6.74
N ARG A 217 1.10 -3.05 6.72
CA ARG A 217 -0.12 -3.02 5.92
C ARG A 217 -1.13 -1.97 6.39
N ASN A 218 -0.98 -1.42 7.59
CA ASN A 218 -1.99 -0.57 8.21
C ASN A 218 -1.72 0.93 8.02
N SER A 219 -0.54 1.29 7.50
CA SER A 219 -0.01 2.64 7.62
C SER A 219 -0.31 3.57 6.46
N CYS A 220 -0.64 3.02 5.29
CA CYS A 220 -1.04 3.83 4.15
C CYS A 220 -2.23 3.18 3.46
N SER A 221 -3.19 4.03 3.17
CA SER A 221 -4.45 3.65 2.60
C SER A 221 -4.24 3.51 1.09
N LEU A 222 -3.83 2.32 0.62
CA LEU A 222 -3.72 2.06 -0.82
C LEU A 222 -4.97 2.44 -1.65
N PRO A 223 -6.21 2.37 -1.14
CA PRO A 223 -7.39 2.88 -1.85
C PRO A 223 -7.36 4.38 -2.16
N GLU A 224 -6.46 5.14 -1.52
CA GLU A 224 -6.30 6.59 -1.68
C GLU A 224 -5.23 6.96 -2.72
N LEU A 225 -4.45 5.98 -3.20
CA LEU A 225 -3.60 6.13 -4.38
C LEU A 225 -4.46 6.25 -5.64
N SER A 226 -3.92 6.86 -6.70
CA SER A 226 -4.61 6.89 -8.00
C SER A 226 -5.07 5.48 -8.38
N PRO A 227 -6.25 5.30 -8.99
CA PRO A 227 -6.80 3.98 -9.32
C PRO A 227 -5.81 3.10 -10.09
N ASP A 228 -4.96 3.72 -10.90
CA ASP A 228 -3.96 3.05 -11.74
C ASP A 228 -2.82 2.45 -10.92
N VAL A 229 -2.40 3.10 -9.81
CA VAL A 229 -1.32 2.61 -8.94
C VAL A 229 -1.88 1.73 -7.82
N GLY A 230 -2.95 2.18 -7.15
CA GLY A 230 -3.53 1.47 -6.00
C GLY A 230 -4.11 0.09 -6.33
N SER A 231 -4.48 -0.16 -7.59
CA SER A 231 -5.00 -1.47 -8.02
C SER A 231 -3.93 -2.53 -8.27
N GLU A 232 -2.66 -2.13 -8.42
CA GLU A 232 -1.55 -3.05 -8.68
C GLU A 232 -0.96 -3.66 -7.40
N PHE A 233 -1.03 -2.96 -6.28
CA PHE A 233 -0.41 -3.34 -5.01
C PHE A 233 -1.44 -3.79 -3.98
N ALA A 234 -1.12 -4.81 -3.18
CA ALA A 234 -2.05 -5.32 -2.17
C ALA A 234 -1.91 -4.62 -0.81
N ASN A 235 -0.75 -4.01 -0.53
CA ASN A 235 -0.48 -3.20 0.67
C ASN A 235 0.73 -2.25 0.45
N CYS A 236 1.01 -1.38 1.41
CA CYS A 236 2.15 -0.44 1.34
C CYS A 236 3.51 -1.13 1.25
N CYS A 237 3.65 -2.31 1.86
CA CYS A 237 4.88 -3.07 1.73
C CYS A 237 5.14 -3.41 0.26
N ASP A 238 4.11 -3.87 -0.48
CA ASP A 238 4.22 -4.18 -1.91
C ASP A 238 4.58 -2.96 -2.76
N LEU A 239 3.95 -1.80 -2.48
CA LEU A 239 4.28 -0.53 -3.15
C LEU A 239 5.73 -0.11 -2.83
N SER A 240 6.11 -0.15 -1.55
CA SER A 240 7.46 0.18 -1.06
C SER A 240 8.52 -0.68 -1.74
N GLY A 241 8.30 -1.98 -1.71
CA GLY A 241 9.19 -2.92 -2.37
C GLY A 241 9.22 -2.78 -3.87
N PHE A 242 8.15 -2.30 -4.51
CA PHE A 242 8.14 -2.09 -5.96
C PHE A 242 9.12 -1.00 -6.39
N PHE A 243 9.10 0.19 -5.78
CA PHE A 243 10.05 1.24 -6.20
C PHE A 243 11.49 0.90 -5.81
N VAL A 244 11.71 0.31 -4.64
CA VAL A 244 13.04 -0.20 -4.28
C VAL A 244 13.48 -1.30 -5.26
N ALA A 245 12.56 -2.18 -5.68
CA ALA A 245 12.81 -3.20 -6.71
C ALA A 245 13.10 -2.61 -8.10
N ASP A 246 12.51 -1.47 -8.43
CA ASP A 246 12.67 -0.77 -9.70
C ASP A 246 14.04 -0.12 -9.82
N GLY A 247 14.59 0.39 -8.70
CA GLY A 247 15.99 0.81 -8.62
C GLY A 247 16.99 -0.29 -9.02
N PHE A 248 16.62 -1.56 -8.85
CA PHE A 248 17.43 -2.70 -9.33
C PHE A 248 17.25 -3.03 -10.83
N GLY A 249 16.37 -2.31 -11.54
CA GLY A 249 16.06 -2.53 -12.95
C GLY A 249 17.30 -2.49 -13.85
N GLY A 250 18.21 -1.53 -13.62
CA GLY A 250 19.48 -1.42 -14.35
C GLY A 250 20.39 -2.64 -14.20
N PHE A 251 20.30 -3.34 -13.07
CA PHE A 251 21.09 -4.55 -12.78
C PHE A 251 20.43 -5.85 -13.24
N ARG A 252 19.15 -5.80 -13.65
CA ARG A 252 18.38 -6.93 -14.20
C ARG A 252 18.56 -7.11 -15.71
N GLY A 253 19.52 -6.40 -16.31
CA GLY A 253 19.79 -6.37 -17.76
C GLY A 253 20.88 -7.35 -18.26
N PRO A 254 21.43 -7.12 -19.47
CA PRO A 254 22.42 -7.98 -20.13
C PRO A 254 23.69 -8.25 -19.31
N ASN A 255 24.02 -7.33 -18.39
CA ASN A 255 25.16 -7.45 -17.48
C ASN A 255 24.96 -8.58 -16.46
N GLY A 256 23.72 -9.07 -16.29
CA GLY A 256 23.40 -10.29 -15.53
C GLY A 256 23.60 -10.17 -14.03
N THR A 257 23.85 -8.97 -13.50
CA THR A 257 24.22 -8.75 -12.09
C THR A 257 23.19 -9.30 -11.13
N VAL A 258 21.90 -9.01 -11.36
CA VAL A 258 20.77 -9.60 -10.63
C VAL A 258 20.11 -10.67 -11.52
N LEU A 259 20.22 -11.94 -11.12
CA LEU A 259 19.63 -13.06 -11.83
C LEU A 259 18.15 -13.27 -11.50
N SER A 260 17.75 -13.01 -10.25
CA SER A 260 16.36 -13.13 -9.80
C SER A 260 16.12 -12.46 -8.46
N GLY A 261 14.85 -12.22 -8.11
CA GLY A 261 14.44 -11.69 -6.82
C GLY A 261 14.55 -10.16 -6.72
N PHE A 262 14.62 -9.66 -5.48
CA PHE A 262 14.48 -8.25 -5.08
C PHE A 262 13.18 -7.60 -5.53
N ASP A 263 12.16 -8.40 -5.83
CA ASP A 263 10.88 -7.98 -6.42
C ASP A 263 9.69 -8.39 -5.54
N ARG A 264 10.00 -8.86 -4.34
CA ARG A 264 9.07 -9.25 -3.29
C ARG A 264 9.56 -8.69 -1.96
N PRO A 265 8.93 -7.62 -1.47
CA PRO A 265 9.25 -7.08 -0.16
C PRO A 265 8.70 -7.98 0.94
N PHE A 266 9.46 -8.06 2.02
CA PHE A 266 9.03 -8.57 3.31
C PHE A 266 9.12 -7.43 4.29
N CYS A 267 7.98 -6.92 4.73
CA CYS A 267 7.97 -5.80 5.65
C CYS A 267 7.40 -6.17 7.00
N ASN A 268 7.92 -5.51 8.02
CA ASN A 268 7.27 -5.36 9.29
C ASN A 268 6.96 -3.86 9.51
N ARG A 269 6.76 -3.44 10.75
CA ARG A 269 6.46 -2.04 11.08
C ARG A 269 7.54 -1.05 10.61
N THR A 270 8.81 -1.41 10.71
CA THR A 270 9.94 -0.48 10.53
C THR A 270 11.03 -1.01 9.60
N SER A 271 10.87 -2.24 9.11
CA SER A 271 11.82 -2.91 8.24
C SER A 271 11.18 -3.26 6.91
N LEU A 272 11.92 -3.05 5.83
CA LEU A 272 11.65 -3.58 4.50
C LEU A 272 12.82 -4.46 4.07
N ARG A 273 12.54 -5.71 3.71
CA ARG A 273 13.54 -6.69 3.27
C ARG A 273 13.25 -7.16 1.85
N LEU A 274 14.26 -7.14 0.99
CA LEU A 274 14.21 -7.62 -0.39
C LEU A 274 15.31 -8.65 -0.61
N CYS A 275 14.95 -9.87 -0.98
CA CYS A 275 15.90 -10.96 -1.19
C CYS A 275 16.04 -11.30 -2.67
N GLY A 276 17.27 -11.55 -3.12
CA GLY A 276 17.54 -11.92 -4.49
C GLY A 276 18.79 -12.75 -4.68
N THR A 277 19.04 -13.10 -5.95
CA THR A 277 20.20 -13.88 -6.40
C THR A 277 21.00 -13.05 -7.39
N LEU A 278 22.28 -12.90 -7.11
CA LEU A 278 23.27 -12.23 -7.93
C LEU A 278 24.07 -13.25 -8.75
N ALA A 279 24.56 -12.84 -9.92
CA ALA A 279 25.36 -13.72 -10.78
C ALA A 279 26.64 -14.20 -10.12
N SER A 280 27.25 -13.37 -9.28
CA SER A 280 28.45 -13.71 -8.52
C SER A 280 28.67 -12.74 -7.37
N ARG A 281 29.66 -13.01 -6.52
CA ARG A 281 30.16 -12.04 -5.53
C ARG A 281 30.74 -10.79 -6.16
N LYS A 282 31.34 -10.91 -7.36
CA LYS A 282 31.88 -9.76 -8.10
C LYS A 282 30.73 -8.83 -8.53
N ALA A 283 29.65 -9.43 -9.01
CA ALA A 283 28.46 -8.70 -9.42
C ALA A 283 27.83 -7.91 -8.26
N GLY A 284 27.79 -8.49 -7.04
CA GLY A 284 27.36 -7.75 -5.86
C GLY A 284 28.25 -6.55 -5.54
N ARG A 285 29.57 -6.69 -5.63
CA ARG A 285 30.49 -5.55 -5.45
C ARG A 285 30.33 -4.47 -6.51
N GLU A 286 30.03 -4.83 -7.75
CA GLU A 286 29.75 -3.88 -8.84
C GLU A 286 28.46 -3.08 -8.57
N MET A 287 27.51 -3.60 -7.79
CA MET A 287 26.34 -2.82 -7.35
C MET A 287 26.68 -1.79 -6.27
N LEU A 288 27.78 -1.99 -5.54
CA LEU A 288 28.23 -1.09 -4.48
C LEU A 288 29.15 0.02 -5.00
N ASP A 289 29.43 0.04 -6.30
CA ASP A 289 30.30 1.03 -6.90
C ASP A 289 29.66 2.42 -6.75
N PRO A 290 30.28 3.35 -6.01
CA PRO A 290 29.73 4.68 -5.78
C PRO A 290 29.58 5.50 -7.07
N ASP A 291 30.27 5.13 -8.15
CA ASP A 291 30.13 5.77 -9.47
C ASP A 291 28.93 5.21 -10.27
N SER A 292 28.33 4.11 -9.82
CA SER A 292 27.04 3.66 -10.31
C SER A 292 25.93 4.34 -9.52
N ASP A 293 24.81 4.73 -10.16
CA ASP A 293 23.63 5.26 -9.46
C ASP A 293 23.18 4.26 -8.38
N ASN A 294 23.68 4.44 -7.15
CA ASN A 294 23.65 3.41 -6.13
C ASN A 294 22.20 3.16 -5.70
N PRO A 295 21.60 2.03 -6.07
CA PRO A 295 20.18 1.78 -5.84
C PRO A 295 19.85 1.67 -4.34
N PHE A 296 20.86 1.39 -3.50
CA PHE A 296 20.70 1.20 -2.06
C PHE A 296 20.46 2.52 -1.33
N SER A 297 20.97 3.62 -1.87
CA SER A 297 20.63 4.96 -1.40
C SER A 297 19.24 5.32 -1.94
N PHE A 298 19.05 5.31 -3.26
CA PHE A 298 17.87 5.93 -3.89
C PHE A 298 16.50 5.29 -3.57
N GLY A 299 16.43 3.98 -3.26
CA GLY A 299 15.16 3.26 -3.20
C GLY A 299 14.14 3.75 -2.15
N LEU A 300 14.57 3.98 -0.90
CA LEU A 300 13.69 4.55 0.14
C LEU A 300 13.64 6.07 0.10
N ILE A 301 14.71 6.67 -0.40
CA ILE A 301 14.90 8.10 -0.56
C ILE A 301 13.80 8.68 -1.47
N TYR A 302 13.43 7.97 -2.54
CA TYR A 302 12.30 8.36 -3.41
C TYR A 302 10.92 8.26 -2.75
N PHE A 303 10.74 7.38 -1.76
CA PHE A 303 9.46 7.26 -1.04
C PHE A 303 9.20 8.42 -0.11
N PHE A 304 10.29 8.97 0.41
CA PHE A 304 10.28 10.11 1.31
C PHE A 304 10.60 11.42 0.59
N ASP A 305 10.69 11.39 -0.74
CA ASP A 305 11.14 12.45 -1.64
C ASP A 305 12.27 13.33 -1.07
N ILE A 306 13.37 12.70 -0.67
CA ILE A 306 14.51 13.45 -0.12
C ILE A 306 15.46 13.94 -1.23
N ARG A 307 14.98 14.11 -2.47
CA ARG A 307 15.78 14.81 -3.48
C ARG A 307 15.91 16.30 -3.17
N ASP A 308 14.99 16.83 -2.36
CA ASP A 308 14.93 18.22 -1.93
C ASP A 308 15.24 18.36 -0.42
N ASP A 309 16.22 17.60 0.09
CA ASP A 309 16.78 17.68 1.46
C ASP A 309 15.78 17.60 2.63
N SER A 310 14.53 17.23 2.38
CA SER A 310 13.43 17.25 3.33
C SER A 310 13.00 15.84 3.73
N TYR A 311 13.44 15.36 4.89
CA TYR A 311 13.00 14.07 5.44
C TYR A 311 11.64 14.18 6.09
N PRO A 312 10.79 13.14 6.10
CA PRO A 312 9.55 13.13 6.84
C PRO A 312 9.71 13.39 8.36
N MET A 313 8.75 14.03 9.05
CA MET A 313 8.86 14.51 10.43
C MET A 313 8.76 13.31 11.34
N ALA A 314 8.03 12.31 10.86
CA ALA A 314 8.02 10.99 11.43
C ALA A 314 9.43 10.42 11.57
N LEU A 315 10.29 10.59 10.56
CA LEU A 315 11.68 10.13 10.57
C LEU A 315 12.61 11.02 11.39
N TYR A 316 12.13 12.12 11.96
CA TYR A 316 12.97 12.99 12.77
C TYR A 316 13.63 12.22 13.90
N ASN A 317 14.96 12.39 14.03
CA ASN A 317 15.80 11.68 14.99
C ASN A 317 15.75 10.14 14.84
N SER A 318 15.19 9.64 13.74
CA SER A 318 15.28 8.23 13.36
C SER A 318 16.55 8.00 12.54
N THR A 319 17.10 6.81 12.61
CA THR A 319 18.23 6.39 11.78
C THR A 319 17.74 5.44 10.70
N LEU A 320 18.01 5.76 9.43
CA LEU A 320 17.83 4.80 8.36
C LEU A 320 19.07 3.93 8.28
N ARG A 321 18.90 2.64 8.53
CA ARG A 321 19.96 1.64 8.40
C ARG A 321 19.69 0.78 7.17
N VAL A 322 20.67 0.70 6.27
CA VAL A 322 20.62 -0.18 5.10
C VAL A 322 21.72 -1.21 5.26
N TYR A 323 21.37 -2.48 5.27
CA TYR A 323 22.33 -3.55 5.44
C TYR A 323 21.90 -4.81 4.71
N THR A 324 22.79 -5.78 4.59
CA THR A 324 22.46 -7.04 3.93
C THR A 324 22.54 -8.22 4.88
N THR A 325 21.70 -9.23 4.64
CA THR A 325 21.67 -10.47 5.41
C THR A 325 21.72 -11.71 4.53
N GLU A 326 22.20 -12.81 5.12
CA GLU A 326 22.10 -14.12 4.50
C GLU A 326 20.60 -14.51 4.33
N PRO A 327 20.19 -15.12 3.20
CA PRO A 327 18.81 -15.51 2.99
C PRO A 327 18.26 -16.41 4.09
N GLY A 328 17.11 -16.02 4.67
CA GLY A 328 16.48 -16.78 5.76
C GLY A 328 17.17 -16.62 7.11
N SER A 329 18.11 -15.69 7.24
CA SER A 329 18.79 -15.35 8.49
C SER A 329 18.81 -13.84 8.70
N ASP A 330 19.06 -13.43 9.95
CA ASP A 330 19.36 -12.04 10.32
C ASP A 330 20.87 -11.78 10.44
N LYS A 331 21.71 -12.79 10.13
CA LYS A 331 23.16 -12.62 10.08
C LYS A 331 23.55 -11.73 8.91
N LEU A 332 24.45 -10.78 9.15
CA LEU A 332 25.00 -9.91 8.12
C LEU A 332 25.63 -10.73 6.98
N ASP A 333 25.29 -10.37 5.75
CA ASP A 333 25.91 -10.95 4.58
C ASP A 333 27.28 -10.30 4.35
N THR A 334 28.33 -11.02 4.71
CA THR A 334 29.71 -10.56 4.54
C THR A 334 30.34 -11.01 3.21
N LYS A 335 29.59 -11.72 2.36
CA LYS A 335 30.15 -12.46 1.22
C LYS A 335 29.57 -12.04 -0.13
N CYS A 336 28.25 -11.89 -0.24
CA CYS A 336 27.61 -11.63 -1.52
C CYS A 336 27.50 -10.14 -1.82
N LEU A 337 27.03 -9.37 -0.86
CA LEU A 337 26.83 -7.93 -0.99
C LEU A 337 27.02 -7.28 0.38
N PRO A 338 28.25 -7.03 0.87
CA PRO A 338 28.45 -6.57 2.25
C PRO A 338 28.09 -5.09 2.42
N ILE A 339 26.82 -4.82 2.73
CA ILE A 339 26.31 -3.49 3.10
C ILE A 339 26.06 -3.50 4.60
N ASN A 340 26.54 -2.47 5.28
CA ASN A 340 26.16 -2.18 6.65
C ASN A 340 26.30 -0.69 6.89
N ASP A 341 25.46 0.07 6.21
CA ASP A 341 25.45 1.51 6.24
C ASP A 341 24.32 2.00 7.14
N SER A 342 24.57 3.10 7.82
CA SER A 342 23.57 3.83 8.59
C SER A 342 23.73 5.29 8.26
N THR A 343 22.62 5.95 7.92
CA THR A 343 22.64 7.41 7.92
C THR A 343 22.88 7.89 9.36
N PRO A 344 23.47 9.07 9.55
CA PRO A 344 23.29 9.80 10.79
C PRO A 344 21.78 9.90 11.11
N PRO A 345 21.39 10.12 12.37
CA PRO A 345 20.00 10.36 12.68
C PRO A 345 19.51 11.53 11.82
N LEU A 346 18.33 11.35 11.24
CA LEU A 346 17.76 12.27 10.28
C LEU A 346 17.33 13.53 11.04
N TYR A 347 18.22 14.52 11.06
CA TYR A 347 18.03 15.82 11.70
C TYR A 347 17.66 16.93 10.72
N PHE A 348 17.69 16.64 9.42
CA PHE A 348 17.33 17.60 8.39
C PHE A 348 15.82 17.80 8.40
N ALA A 349 15.40 18.83 9.13
CA ALA A 349 14.20 19.55 8.76
C ALA A 349 14.47 20.18 7.38
N PRO A 350 13.50 20.17 6.44
CA PRO A 350 13.55 21.08 5.30
C PRO A 350 14.01 22.44 5.79
N THR A 351 15.16 22.87 5.29
CA THR A 351 15.66 24.17 5.64
C THR A 351 14.83 25.19 4.89
N ARG A 352 14.80 26.40 5.43
CA ARG A 352 14.19 27.54 4.74
C ARG A 352 14.71 27.69 3.30
N GLU A 353 15.92 27.23 3.00
CA GLU A 353 16.61 27.35 1.72
C GLU A 353 16.06 26.41 0.63
N ASP A 354 15.45 25.29 1.00
CA ASP A 354 14.97 24.28 0.03
C ASP A 354 13.74 24.76 -0.75
N SER A 355 12.91 25.65 -0.17
CA SER A 355 11.79 26.27 -0.88
C SER A 355 12.21 27.29 -1.96
N TYR A 356 13.48 27.71 -1.98
CA TYR A 356 13.96 28.75 -2.91
C TYR A 356 14.36 28.22 -4.28
N MET A 357 14.69 26.93 -4.40
CA MET A 357 15.33 26.43 -5.62
C MET A 357 14.42 26.44 -6.86
N TYR A 358 13.09 26.54 -6.69
CA TYR A 358 12.15 26.41 -7.82
C TYR A 358 11.39 27.69 -8.20
N ASN A 359 11.22 28.67 -7.31
CA ASN A 359 10.61 29.97 -7.66
C ASN A 359 10.99 31.09 -6.67
N PRO A 360 11.87 32.05 -7.04
CA PRO A 360 12.24 33.15 -6.16
C PRO A 360 11.09 34.13 -5.86
N ASP A 361 10.00 34.08 -6.64
CA ASP A 361 8.80 34.90 -6.41
C ASP A 361 7.81 34.24 -5.45
N ASN A 362 8.03 32.99 -5.03
CA ASN A 362 7.20 32.39 -4.00
C ASN A 362 7.51 33.04 -2.64
N PRO A 363 6.49 33.43 -1.86
CA PRO A 363 6.68 33.94 -0.50
C PRO A 363 7.56 33.00 0.34
N HIS A 364 8.26 33.52 1.35
CA HIS A 364 9.02 32.66 2.27
C HIS A 364 8.07 31.73 3.05
N PHE A 365 8.29 30.43 2.94
CA PHE A 365 7.47 29.41 3.59
C PHE A 365 8.33 28.50 4.48
N PRO A 366 8.05 28.38 5.80
CA PRO A 366 7.14 29.22 6.59
C PRO A 366 7.49 30.71 6.57
N ASN A 367 6.47 31.56 6.77
CA ASN A 367 6.67 32.93 7.22
C ASN A 367 7.59 32.89 8.46
N GLU A 368 8.63 33.74 8.48
CA GLU A 368 9.77 33.75 9.42
C GLU A 368 9.42 33.72 10.92
N THR A 369 8.14 33.87 11.26
CA THR A 369 7.62 33.89 12.62
C THR A 369 7.32 32.51 13.23
N CYS A 370 7.37 31.43 12.44
CA CYS A 370 7.16 30.06 12.93
C CYS A 370 8.44 29.40 13.43
N GLN A 371 8.42 28.85 14.65
CA GLN A 371 9.52 28.00 15.14
C GLN A 371 9.39 26.61 14.50
N SER A 372 10.07 26.38 13.37
CA SER A 372 9.99 25.13 12.59
C SER A 372 10.84 23.98 13.12
N ASP A 373 11.65 24.21 14.15
CA ASP A 373 12.51 23.18 14.73
C ASP A 373 11.71 21.90 15.06
N PRO A 374 12.04 20.75 14.47
CA PRO A 374 11.35 19.50 14.76
C PRO A 374 11.37 19.15 16.26
N GLY A 375 10.28 18.54 16.74
CA GLY A 375 10.22 17.99 18.11
C GLY A 375 10.18 19.04 19.22
N VAL A 376 10.02 20.33 18.92
CA VAL A 376 9.96 21.39 19.95
C VAL A 376 8.60 21.54 20.62
N THR A 377 7.58 20.76 20.25
CA THR A 377 6.23 20.83 20.84
C THR A 377 5.70 19.46 21.25
N PRO A 378 4.78 19.37 22.21
CA PRO A 378 4.19 18.08 22.59
C PRO A 378 3.09 17.58 21.65
N PHE A 379 2.79 18.30 20.58
CA PHE A 379 1.89 17.88 19.51
C PHE A 379 2.67 17.27 18.35
N THR A 380 2.01 16.49 17.50
CA THR A 380 2.56 16.05 16.21
C THR A 380 1.46 16.06 15.17
N VAL A 381 1.82 16.32 13.92
CA VAL A 381 0.96 16.01 12.77
C VAL A 381 1.48 14.74 12.13
N ASP A 382 0.57 13.84 11.74
CA ASP A 382 0.94 12.65 10.97
C ASP A 382 1.53 13.08 9.62
N PRO A 383 2.65 12.48 9.17
CA PRO A 383 3.22 12.77 7.86
C PRO A 383 2.30 12.42 6.69
N TYR A 384 1.10 11.86 6.92
CA TYR A 384 0.23 11.36 5.88
C TYR A 384 -1.13 12.08 5.90
N LEU A 385 -1.62 12.44 4.70
CA LEU A 385 -2.95 13.02 4.52
C LEU A 385 -3.96 11.91 4.27
N GLN A 386 -4.89 11.71 5.21
CA GLN A 386 -5.96 10.75 4.99
C GLN A 386 -7.06 11.35 4.11
N VAL A 387 -7.47 10.60 3.08
CA VAL A 387 -8.59 10.97 2.19
C VAL A 387 -9.85 10.18 2.53
N ILE A 388 -10.90 10.86 3.00
CA ILE A 388 -12.22 10.27 3.23
C ILE A 388 -13.14 10.64 2.07
N TRP A 389 -13.48 9.65 1.24
CA TRP A 389 -14.29 9.82 0.04
C TRP A 389 -15.79 9.95 0.36
N ALA A 390 -16.51 10.84 -0.37
CA ALA A 390 -17.93 11.13 -0.18
C ALA A 390 -18.85 9.90 -0.11
N ASN A 391 -18.51 8.82 -0.81
CA ASN A 391 -19.32 7.61 -0.87
C ASN A 391 -19.22 6.75 0.40
N THR A 392 -18.26 7.02 1.30
CA THR A 392 -17.99 6.20 2.49
C THR A 392 -18.63 6.73 3.78
N THR A 393 -19.11 7.97 3.79
CA THR A 393 -19.67 8.57 5.02
C THR A 393 -21.03 9.20 4.78
N ALA A 394 -21.99 8.91 5.66
CA ALA A 394 -23.39 9.36 5.54
C ALA A 394 -23.54 10.89 5.65
N TRP A 395 -22.52 11.60 6.12
CA TRP A 395 -22.55 13.05 6.39
C TRP A 395 -21.76 13.88 5.38
N ALA A 396 -20.87 13.27 4.57
CA ALA A 396 -20.26 13.98 3.45
C ALA A 396 -21.33 14.26 2.39
N LYS A 397 -21.36 15.48 1.85
CA LYS A 397 -22.22 15.78 0.70
C LYS A 397 -21.78 14.86 -0.44
N LYS A 398 -22.73 14.33 -1.22
CA LYS A 398 -22.52 13.29 -2.25
C LYS A 398 -21.50 13.62 -3.37
N ALA A 399 -20.80 14.75 -3.29
CA ALA A 399 -19.83 15.21 -4.27
C ALA A 399 -18.61 15.92 -3.62
N THR A 400 -18.14 15.48 -2.45
CA THR A 400 -16.99 16.11 -1.75
C THR A 400 -16.01 15.08 -1.20
N ASN A 401 -14.72 15.45 -1.13
CA ASN A 401 -13.68 14.66 -0.49
C ASN A 401 -13.19 15.41 0.75
N LEU A 402 -12.85 14.67 1.81
CA LEU A 402 -12.20 15.25 2.98
C LEU A 402 -10.73 14.85 2.98
N TYR A 403 -9.87 15.85 3.15
CA TYR A 403 -8.43 15.66 3.32
C TYR A 403 -8.08 15.98 4.76
N CYS A 404 -7.60 14.99 5.50
CA CYS A 404 -7.48 15.02 6.95
C CYS A 404 -6.02 14.92 7.38
N VAL A 405 -5.61 15.81 8.28
CA VAL A 405 -4.35 15.68 9.04
C VAL A 405 -4.64 15.12 10.42
N ASP A 406 -3.89 14.08 10.80
CA ASP A 406 -4.01 13.47 12.12
C ASP A 406 -3.17 14.22 13.13
N ILE A 407 -3.79 14.60 14.25
CA ILE A 407 -3.10 15.27 15.34
C ILE A 407 -2.81 14.24 16.43
N GLY A 408 -1.53 14.11 16.77
CA GLY A 408 -1.02 13.25 17.84
C GLY A 408 -0.27 14.05 18.90
N THR A 409 0.33 13.33 19.85
CA THR A 409 1.21 13.92 20.87
C THR A 409 2.58 13.25 20.88
N ALA A 410 3.60 13.97 21.36
CA ALA A 410 4.96 13.47 21.60
C ALA A 410 5.57 14.14 22.83
N THR A 411 6.69 13.60 23.33
CA THR A 411 7.51 14.32 24.31
C THR A 411 8.39 15.33 23.56
N PRO A 412 8.31 16.63 23.89
CA PRO A 412 9.14 17.64 23.23
C PRO A 412 10.60 17.46 23.65
N LEU A 413 11.53 17.63 22.71
CA LEU A 413 12.98 17.56 22.97
C LEU A 413 13.43 18.61 23.99
N ASN A 414 12.85 19.81 23.90
CA ASN A 414 13.08 20.88 24.85
C ASN A 414 11.75 21.37 25.42
N ALA A 415 11.30 20.69 26.49
CA ALA A 415 10.10 21.06 27.24
C ALA A 415 10.16 22.48 27.84
N SER A 416 11.34 23.10 27.92
CA SER A 416 11.50 24.46 28.43
C SER A 416 11.34 25.54 27.36
N SER A 417 11.35 25.18 26.07
CA SER A 417 11.12 26.12 24.95
C SER A 417 9.67 26.66 24.95
N VAL A 418 9.43 27.73 24.19
CA VAL A 418 8.07 28.33 24.08
C VAL A 418 7.07 27.28 23.58
N CYS A 419 7.40 26.59 22.49
CA CYS A 419 6.57 25.53 21.92
C CYS A 419 6.52 24.26 22.78
N GLY A 420 7.57 24.00 23.57
CA GLY A 420 7.69 22.81 24.40
C GLY A 420 6.80 22.84 25.63
N ARG A 421 6.40 24.04 26.05
CA ARG A 421 5.44 24.28 27.14
C ARG A 421 3.99 24.32 26.67
N THR A 422 3.74 24.28 25.36
CA THR A 422 2.39 24.36 24.80
C THR A 422 1.56 23.18 25.29
N THR A 423 0.48 23.43 26.03
CA THR A 423 -0.41 22.37 26.54
C THR A 423 -1.63 22.14 25.66
N SER A 424 -1.90 23.06 24.72
CA SER A 424 -3.04 23.02 23.80
C SER A 424 -2.77 23.81 22.52
N ILE A 425 -3.40 23.38 21.43
CA ILE A 425 -3.40 24.09 20.14
C ILE A 425 -4.77 24.72 19.89
N SER A 426 -4.80 25.95 19.38
CA SER A 426 -6.02 26.72 19.09
C SER A 426 -6.34 26.80 17.60
N ARG A 427 -5.37 26.47 16.74
CA ARG A 427 -5.49 26.69 15.29
C ARG A 427 -4.55 25.78 14.52
N VAL A 428 -5.01 25.36 13.35
CA VAL A 428 -4.22 24.66 12.35
C VAL A 428 -4.17 25.55 11.11
N SER A 429 -3.01 25.67 10.48
CA SER A 429 -2.91 26.30 9.16
C SER A 429 -2.39 25.30 8.15
N LEU A 430 -3.03 25.25 6.99
CA LEU A 430 -2.59 24.45 5.84
C LEU A 430 -2.15 25.42 4.75
N TRP A 431 -0.98 25.21 4.14
CA TRP A 431 -0.51 26.09 3.08
C TRP A 431 -0.89 25.55 1.72
N LEU A 432 -1.77 26.30 1.08
CA LEU A 432 -2.47 25.95 -0.13
C LEU A 432 -2.57 27.24 -0.96
N TYR A 433 -2.47 27.13 -2.28
CA TYR A 433 -2.62 28.30 -3.14
C TYR A 433 -3.98 28.97 -2.91
N ASP A 434 -3.96 30.25 -2.57
CA ASP A 434 -5.16 31.02 -2.23
C ASP A 434 -6.04 31.34 -3.45
N ASP A 435 -5.49 31.22 -4.66
CA ASP A 435 -6.18 31.31 -5.94
C ASP A 435 -7.12 30.13 -6.22
N ARG A 436 -7.11 29.09 -5.37
CA ARG A 436 -8.00 27.92 -5.44
C ARG A 436 -8.98 27.83 -4.29
N LYS A 437 -9.15 28.90 -3.51
CA LYS A 437 -9.95 28.89 -2.28
C LYS A 437 -11.41 28.47 -2.49
N GLU A 438 -11.96 28.68 -3.68
CA GLU A 438 -13.32 28.29 -4.07
C GLU A 438 -13.51 26.77 -4.15
N MET A 439 -12.44 25.99 -4.23
CA MET A 439 -12.50 24.52 -4.21
C MET A 439 -12.79 23.97 -2.81
N TYR A 440 -12.60 24.78 -1.76
CA TYR A 440 -12.72 24.37 -0.36
C TYR A 440 -14.05 24.82 0.23
N LEU A 441 -14.84 23.84 0.66
CA LEU A 441 -16.23 24.03 1.07
C LEU A 441 -16.41 24.18 2.60
N GLY A 442 -15.41 23.75 3.37
CA GLY A 442 -15.44 23.84 4.82
C GLY A 442 -14.30 23.06 5.49
N ALA A 443 -14.25 23.13 6.81
CA ALA A 443 -13.33 22.36 7.63
C ALA A 443 -14.06 21.66 8.77
N TYR A 444 -13.52 20.52 9.22
CA TYR A 444 -14.14 19.65 10.21
C TYR A 444 -13.10 19.08 11.18
N LEU A 445 -13.49 18.95 12.45
CA LEU A 445 -12.79 18.16 13.45
C LEU A 445 -13.49 16.81 13.57
N LEU A 446 -12.75 15.73 13.33
CA LEU A 446 -13.21 14.36 13.52
C LEU A 446 -12.55 13.81 14.78
N THR A 447 -13.34 13.31 15.73
CA THR A 447 -12.82 12.71 16.97
C THR A 447 -13.41 11.33 17.20
N ARG A 448 -12.64 10.43 17.79
CA ARG A 448 -13.07 9.07 18.08
C ARG A 448 -12.68 8.65 19.50
N LYS A 449 -13.64 8.11 20.27
CA LYS A 449 -13.36 7.55 21.61
C LYS A 449 -13.50 6.03 21.60
N GLY A 450 -12.44 5.32 21.97
CA GLY A 450 -12.49 3.87 22.26
C GLY A 450 -13.00 2.98 21.12
N GLY A 451 -12.60 3.24 19.87
CA GLY A 451 -13.01 2.43 18.71
C GLY A 451 -14.42 2.72 18.16
N SER A 452 -15.11 3.72 18.69
CA SER A 452 -16.43 4.18 18.19
C SER A 452 -16.35 4.79 16.78
N ALA A 453 -17.48 5.10 16.16
CA ALA A 453 -17.48 5.92 14.95
C ALA A 453 -16.92 7.33 15.23
N TYR A 454 -16.41 8.02 14.19
CA TYR A 454 -16.00 9.42 14.32
C TYR A 454 -17.21 10.31 14.59
N THR A 455 -17.07 11.21 15.56
CA THR A 455 -17.96 12.36 15.73
C THR A 455 -17.38 13.54 14.96
N THR A 456 -18.22 14.22 14.20
CA THR A 456 -17.81 15.34 13.35
C THR A 456 -18.27 16.65 13.97
N LYS A 457 -17.38 17.64 14.03
CA LYS A 457 -17.69 19.03 14.40
C LYS A 457 -17.22 19.95 13.28
N GLN A 458 -18.11 20.78 12.74
CA GLN A 458 -17.72 21.81 11.78
C GLN A 458 -16.82 22.85 12.46
N LEU A 459 -15.79 23.29 11.75
CA LEU A 459 -14.84 24.29 12.20
C LEU A 459 -14.94 25.55 11.34
N ASP A 460 -14.54 26.67 11.91
CA ASP A 460 -14.38 27.92 11.17
C ASP A 460 -13.10 27.85 10.35
N MET A 461 -13.24 28.11 9.06
CA MET A 461 -12.14 28.16 8.09
C MET A 461 -12.07 29.57 7.51
N THR A 462 -10.86 30.13 7.51
CA THR A 462 -10.56 31.45 6.93
C THR A 462 -9.29 31.33 6.09
N TRP A 463 -9.02 32.36 5.29
CA TRP A 463 -7.77 32.47 4.54
C TRP A 463 -6.97 33.65 5.09
N GLY A 464 -5.65 33.53 5.04
CA GLY A 464 -4.76 34.67 5.24
C GLY A 464 -4.98 35.77 4.19
N PRO A 465 -4.32 36.93 4.36
CA PRO A 465 -4.15 37.92 3.31
C PRO A 465 -3.79 37.30 1.94
N THR A 466 -4.23 37.95 0.85
CA THR A 466 -3.89 37.48 -0.50
C THR A 466 -2.37 37.43 -0.69
N GLY A 467 -1.87 36.29 -1.17
CA GLY A 467 -0.45 35.97 -1.31
C GLY A 467 0.14 35.21 -0.13
N ASP A 468 -0.52 35.15 1.03
CA ASP A 468 -0.03 34.36 2.17
C ASP A 468 -0.16 32.85 1.93
N ASN A 469 -0.98 32.43 0.96
CA ASN A 469 -1.24 31.02 0.63
C ASN A 469 -1.50 30.13 1.85
N ALA A 470 -2.23 30.66 2.83
CA ALA A 470 -2.47 30.01 4.10
C ALA A 470 -3.97 29.90 4.37
N MET A 471 -4.48 28.67 4.39
CA MET A 471 -5.75 28.36 4.99
C MET A 471 -5.58 28.28 6.50
N ILE A 472 -6.53 28.85 7.25
CA ILE A 472 -6.51 28.94 8.71
C ILE A 472 -7.80 28.30 9.25
N ILE A 473 -7.63 27.26 10.05
CA ILE A 473 -8.72 26.49 10.67
C ILE A 473 -8.68 26.72 12.18
N SER A 474 -9.73 27.35 12.70
CA SER A 474 -9.85 27.66 14.12
C SER A 474 -10.38 26.47 14.92
N LEU A 475 -9.83 26.23 16.10
CA LEU A 475 -10.26 25.21 17.06
C LEU A 475 -10.87 25.93 18.28
N PRO A 476 -12.20 26.18 18.32
CA PRO A 476 -12.80 27.09 19.30
C PRO A 476 -12.58 26.73 20.77
N ASN A 477 -12.39 25.43 21.06
CA ASN A 477 -12.12 24.93 22.41
C ASN A 477 -10.66 24.47 22.59
N GLY A 478 -9.83 24.71 21.58
CA GLY A 478 -8.52 24.10 21.42
C GLY A 478 -8.53 22.57 21.38
N LEU A 479 -7.33 21.99 21.26
CA LEU A 479 -7.04 20.58 21.50
C LEU A 479 -5.89 20.50 22.49
N ASP A 480 -6.17 20.06 23.72
CA ASP A 480 -5.13 19.81 24.73
C ASP A 480 -4.53 18.41 24.60
N VAL A 481 -3.34 18.21 25.18
CA VAL A 481 -2.62 16.92 25.15
C VAL A 481 -3.49 15.74 25.63
N PRO A 482 -4.22 15.84 26.77
CA PRO A 482 -5.14 14.77 27.19
C PRO A 482 -6.24 14.46 26.16
N THR A 483 -6.84 15.47 25.56
CA THR A 483 -7.90 15.33 24.54
C THR A 483 -7.35 14.66 23.29
N VAL A 484 -6.19 15.08 22.80
CA VAL A 484 -5.55 14.45 21.64
C VAL A 484 -5.30 12.97 21.90
N ASN A 485 -4.72 12.62 23.06
CA ASN A 485 -4.47 11.23 23.44
C ASN A 485 -5.75 10.39 23.59
N ALA A 486 -6.84 10.99 24.10
CA ALA A 486 -8.09 10.29 24.33
C ALA A 486 -8.96 10.13 23.06
N THR A 487 -8.83 11.06 22.10
CA THR A 487 -9.78 11.19 20.99
C THR A 487 -9.21 10.99 19.60
N GLN A 488 -7.88 10.89 19.46
CA GLN A 488 -7.20 10.74 18.16
C GLN A 488 -7.77 11.69 17.08
N PRO A 489 -7.74 13.02 17.33
CA PRO A 489 -8.43 13.98 16.49
C PRO A 489 -7.81 14.09 15.10
N LYS A 490 -8.66 14.30 14.10
CA LYS A 490 -8.28 14.65 12.73
C LYS A 490 -8.86 16.01 12.37
N VAL A 491 -8.05 16.87 11.76
CA VAL A 491 -8.51 18.15 11.20
C VAL A 491 -8.60 17.98 9.69
N CYS A 492 -9.81 18.11 9.16
CA CYS A 492 -10.10 17.83 7.76
C CYS A 492 -10.58 19.07 7.01
N VAL A 493 -10.22 19.17 5.74
CA VAL A 493 -10.76 20.15 4.80
C VAL A 493 -11.61 19.45 3.75
N GLU A 494 -12.79 20.01 3.48
CA GLU A 494 -13.72 19.52 2.47
C GLU A 494 -13.47 20.20 1.14
N MET A 495 -13.29 19.40 0.10
CA MET A 495 -13.07 19.86 -1.27
C MET A 495 -14.12 19.31 -2.23
N VAL A 496 -14.42 20.07 -3.28
CA VAL A 496 -15.32 19.64 -4.37
C VAL A 496 -14.74 18.39 -5.07
N GLN A 497 -15.56 17.35 -5.26
CA GLN A 497 -15.14 16.16 -5.99
C GLN A 497 -14.85 16.48 -7.46
N GLY A 498 -13.79 15.86 -8.00
CA GLY A 498 -13.33 16.11 -9.38
C GLY A 498 -12.43 17.34 -9.53
N SER A 499 -12.23 18.11 -8.45
CA SER A 499 -11.12 19.06 -8.37
C SER A 499 -9.78 18.33 -8.34
N ARG A 500 -8.70 19.09 -8.56
CA ARG A 500 -7.35 18.59 -8.33
C ARG A 500 -7.22 18.19 -6.86
N PRO A 501 -6.52 17.09 -6.56
CA PRO A 501 -6.31 16.66 -5.19
C PRO A 501 -5.54 17.72 -4.38
N VAL A 502 -5.69 17.71 -3.05
CA VAL A 502 -5.15 18.77 -2.17
C VAL A 502 -3.64 19.00 -2.33
N TRP A 503 -2.85 17.96 -2.63
CA TRP A 503 -1.42 18.07 -2.85
C TRP A 503 -1.06 18.86 -4.12
N GLU A 504 -1.90 18.82 -5.16
CA GLU A 504 -1.70 19.67 -6.35
C GLU A 504 -2.07 21.13 -6.10
N ASN A 505 -2.77 21.41 -4.98
CA ASN A 505 -3.09 22.75 -4.50
C ASN A 505 -2.09 23.23 -3.44
N ALA A 506 -1.16 22.38 -3.00
CA ALA A 506 -0.13 22.77 -2.05
C ALA A 506 0.83 23.76 -2.69
N VAL A 507 1.32 24.72 -1.90
CA VAL A 507 2.30 25.73 -2.35
C VAL A 507 3.63 25.08 -2.73
N ASP A 508 3.89 23.92 -2.13
CA ASP A 508 5.04 23.10 -2.38
C ASP A 508 4.99 22.44 -3.78
N SER A 509 6.07 22.59 -4.56
CA SER A 509 6.15 22.06 -5.92
C SER A 509 6.15 20.53 -6.00
N VAL A 510 6.47 19.87 -4.88
CA VAL A 510 6.53 18.41 -4.75
C VAL A 510 5.20 17.84 -4.24
N GLY A 511 4.31 18.71 -3.76
CA GLY A 511 2.96 18.39 -3.33
C GLY A 511 2.81 18.17 -1.82
N TYR A 512 3.78 18.60 -1.02
CA TYR A 512 3.65 18.59 0.44
C TYR A 512 2.66 19.63 0.94
N VAL A 513 1.66 19.21 1.71
CA VAL A 513 0.78 20.15 2.42
C VAL A 513 1.43 20.53 3.74
N TRP A 514 2.01 21.72 3.76
CA TRP A 514 2.58 22.28 4.98
C TRP A 514 1.48 22.60 5.98
N THR A 515 1.64 22.09 7.19
CA THR A 515 0.70 22.18 8.31
C THR A 515 1.38 22.84 9.50
N ALA A 516 0.92 24.02 9.92
CA ALA A 516 1.39 24.70 11.12
C ALA A 516 0.36 24.58 12.25
N LEU A 517 0.83 24.37 13.48
CA LEU A 517 0.00 24.37 14.68
C LEU A 517 0.23 25.65 15.47
N PHE A 518 -0.82 26.26 16.02
CA PHE A 518 -0.67 27.44 16.87
C PHE A 518 -1.22 27.16 18.26
N ASP A 519 -0.52 27.66 19.28
CA ASP A 519 -0.99 27.60 20.66
C ASP A 519 -2.14 28.61 20.91
N ASN A 520 -2.67 28.63 22.14
CA ASN A 520 -3.72 29.59 22.53
C ASN A 520 -3.26 31.05 22.57
N SER A 521 -1.95 31.33 22.56
CA SER A 521 -1.40 32.68 22.45
C SER A 521 -1.25 33.16 21.02
N GLY A 522 -1.56 32.30 20.04
CA GLY A 522 -1.38 32.57 18.61
C GLY A 522 0.05 32.38 18.13
N LYS A 523 0.94 31.83 18.96
CA LYS A 523 2.32 31.53 18.56
C LYS A 523 2.35 30.25 17.76
N CYS A 524 3.06 30.31 16.64
CA CYS A 524 3.26 29.17 15.77
C CYS A 524 4.24 28.18 16.41
N CYS A 525 3.73 27.00 16.70
CA CYS A 525 4.48 25.80 17.06
C CYS A 525 4.72 24.98 15.77
N PRO A 526 5.68 24.05 15.71
CA PRO A 526 6.40 23.67 14.50
C PRO A 526 5.54 23.39 13.28
N THR A 527 6.11 23.74 12.14
CA THR A 527 5.56 23.41 10.84
C THR A 527 5.87 21.95 10.55
N TYR A 528 4.82 21.17 10.34
CA TYR A 528 4.89 19.81 9.86
C TYR A 528 4.63 19.84 8.37
N TYR A 529 5.26 18.99 7.61
CA TYR A 529 4.81 18.67 6.26
C TYR A 529 3.96 17.40 6.38
N SER A 530 2.74 17.46 5.86
CA SER A 530 1.96 16.27 5.59
C SER A 530 2.16 15.94 4.10
N ASN A 531 2.69 14.75 3.90
CA ASN A 531 3.17 14.21 2.65
C ASN A 531 2.05 13.52 1.88
N ARG A 532 2.38 13.19 0.63
CA ARG A 532 1.53 12.69 -0.46
C ARG A 532 0.86 11.32 -0.24
N TYR A 533 1.02 10.65 0.90
CA TYR A 533 0.63 9.24 1.05
C TYR A 533 -0.07 8.91 2.34
#